data_AF-A0A5D3J7N4-F1
#
_entry.id   AF-A0A5D3J7N4-F1
#
_cell.length_a   1.000
_cell.length_b   1.000
_cell.length_c   1.000
_cell.angle_alpha   90.00
_cell.angle_beta   90.00
_cell.angle_gamma   90.00
#
_symmetry.space_group_name_H-M   'P 1'
#
loop_
_entity.id
_entity.type
_entity.pdbx_description
1 polymer ?
#
loop_
_entity_poly.entity_id
_entity_poly.type
_entity_poly.pdbx_seq_one_letter_code
_entity_poly.pdbx_strand_id
1 'polypeptide(L)'
;MTPLVNPRVRPPATPTTGETLSAYDLHEYSKIQARLLRTVQAENVPPIAGQKNNLLWIRPDGRGTGDAGDPATVKLPAKDGQSTTPVVSAWRDDGQLALHLVKGHGPYLQGIAQINGQYQHVLASMTGNQSNAGLIINAITPDGLKTVGYGQALNKVEGKPVARDAMAFRFAGETDTDKKLIGKLENPETLPRTIHARLGFDEPFRPDTDYPKSQPRAEHHHKAAPGAGRPG
;
A
#
# COMPACT_ATOMS: atom_id res chain seq x y z
N MET A 1 -2.31 7.22 38.66
CA MET A 1 -3.42 6.98 37.70
C MET A 1 -2.81 6.67 36.35
N THR A 2 -2.77 5.40 35.98
CA THR A 2 -2.20 4.91 34.71
C THR A 2 -3.34 4.86 33.68
N PRO A 3 -3.21 5.45 32.48
CA PRO A 3 -4.25 5.32 31.48
C PRO A 3 -4.29 3.88 30.96
N LEU A 4 -5.47 3.26 31.06
CA LEU A 4 -5.78 1.97 30.43
C LEU A 4 -5.79 2.13 28.91
N VAL A 5 -4.67 1.83 28.28
CA VAL A 5 -4.61 1.61 26.83
C VAL A 5 -5.30 0.27 26.56
N ASN A 6 -6.53 0.33 26.06
CA ASN A 6 -7.32 -0.86 25.72
C ASN A 6 -6.68 -1.55 24.48
N PRO A 7 -6.05 -2.74 24.62
CA PRO A 7 -5.38 -3.38 23.53
C PRO A 7 -6.39 -4.23 22.74
N ARG A 8 -6.51 -3.96 21.44
CA ARG A 8 -7.18 -4.82 20.43
C ARG A 8 -8.71 -4.91 20.50
N VAL A 9 -9.38 -3.97 19.85
CA VAL A 9 -10.56 -4.33 19.04
C VAL A 9 -10.07 -4.42 17.60
N ARG A 10 -9.80 -5.64 17.12
CA ARG A 10 -9.71 -5.86 15.67
C ARG A 10 -11.11 -5.55 15.14
N PRO A 11 -11.30 -4.51 14.32
CA PRO A 11 -12.64 -4.17 13.86
C PRO A 11 -13.23 -5.37 13.09
N PRO A 12 -14.54 -5.64 13.24
CA PRO A 12 -15.17 -6.86 12.77
C PRO A 12 -14.92 -7.09 11.28
N ALA A 13 -14.80 -8.36 10.89
CA ALA A 13 -14.52 -8.75 9.50
C ALA A 13 -15.70 -8.40 8.58
N THR A 14 -16.92 -8.53 9.09
CA THR A 14 -18.16 -8.11 8.43
C THR A 14 -18.45 -6.62 8.64
N PRO A 15 -19.09 -5.95 7.68
CA PRO A 15 -19.68 -4.64 7.85
C PRO A 15 -20.69 -4.66 9.00
N THR A 16 -20.75 -3.55 9.72
CA THR A 16 -21.78 -3.35 10.73
C THR A 16 -23.10 -3.05 10.02
N THR A 17 -24.23 -3.55 10.52
CA THR A 17 -25.55 -3.27 9.94
C THR A 17 -25.77 -1.75 9.84
N GLY A 18 -25.95 -1.23 8.62
CA GLY A 18 -26.13 0.20 8.33
C GLY A 18 -24.85 0.95 7.90
N GLU A 19 -23.73 0.27 7.68
CA GLU A 19 -22.49 0.87 7.19
C GLU A 19 -22.60 1.26 5.70
N THR A 20 -22.43 2.55 5.37
CA THR A 20 -22.50 3.04 3.98
C THR A 20 -21.28 2.59 3.19
N LEU A 21 -21.43 1.54 2.40
CA LEU A 21 -20.36 1.04 1.54
C LEU A 21 -20.15 1.98 0.34
N SER A 22 -18.89 2.21 0.00
CA SER A 22 -18.48 2.79 -1.28
C SER A 22 -18.18 1.68 -2.27
N ALA A 23 -18.20 2.00 -3.57
CA ALA A 23 -17.82 1.06 -4.61
C ALA A 23 -16.75 1.63 -5.53
N TYR A 24 -15.95 0.76 -6.13
CA TYR A 24 -15.06 1.06 -7.23
C TYR A 24 -15.46 0.23 -8.45
N ASP A 25 -15.45 0.85 -9.63
CA ASP A 25 -15.83 0.21 -10.88
C ASP A 25 -14.71 -0.74 -11.35
N LEU A 26 -15.00 -2.05 -11.43
CA LEU A 26 -14.06 -3.08 -11.85
C LEU A 26 -13.63 -2.92 -13.31
N HIS A 27 -14.51 -2.43 -14.18
CA HIS A 27 -14.19 -2.22 -15.59
C HIS A 27 -13.20 -1.07 -15.75
N GLU A 28 -13.38 0.04 -15.03
CA GLU A 28 -12.39 1.13 -14.99
C GLU A 28 -11.08 0.70 -14.32
N TYR A 29 -11.14 -0.09 -13.23
CA TYR A 29 -9.96 -0.73 -12.65
C TYR A 29 -9.18 -1.51 -13.70
N SER A 30 -9.87 -2.38 -14.44
CA SER A 30 -9.28 -3.29 -15.41
C SER A 30 -8.60 -2.55 -16.56
N LYS A 31 -9.14 -1.41 -17.00
CA LYS A 31 -8.52 -0.57 -18.04
C LYS A 31 -7.16 -0.02 -17.61
N ILE A 32 -7.10 0.57 -16.41
CA ILE A 32 -5.83 1.11 -15.87
C ILE A 32 -4.85 -0.04 -15.60
N GLN A 33 -5.35 -1.16 -15.07
CA GLN A 33 -4.53 -2.33 -14.77
C GLN A 33 -3.91 -2.96 -16.03
N ALA A 34 -4.67 -3.08 -17.11
CA ALA A 34 -4.18 -3.61 -18.38
C ALA A 34 -3.07 -2.74 -18.98
N ARG A 35 -3.09 -1.41 -18.75
CA ARG A 35 -2.01 -0.51 -19.16
C ARG A 35 -0.78 -0.68 -18.26
N LEU A 36 -1.00 -0.77 -16.95
CA LEU A 36 0.07 -1.01 -15.97
C LEU A 36 0.85 -2.31 -16.27
N LEU A 37 0.15 -3.41 -16.56
CA LEU A 37 0.80 -4.69 -16.83
C LEU A 37 1.66 -4.68 -18.11
N ARG A 38 1.46 -3.71 -19.01
CA ARG A 38 2.33 -3.53 -20.19
C ARG A 38 3.63 -2.80 -19.85
N THR A 39 3.66 -2.03 -18.77
CA THR A 39 4.83 -1.25 -18.35
C THR A 39 5.66 -1.96 -17.30
N VAL A 40 5.07 -2.92 -16.58
CA VAL A 40 5.72 -3.64 -15.48
C VAL A 40 6.17 -5.03 -15.93
N GLN A 41 7.42 -5.37 -15.62
CA GLN A 41 7.98 -6.71 -15.81
C GLN A 41 7.56 -7.63 -14.64
N ALA A 42 6.26 -7.89 -14.51
CA ALA A 42 5.74 -8.84 -13.52
C ALA A 42 5.25 -10.10 -14.23
N GLU A 43 5.91 -11.21 -13.96
CA GLU A 43 5.52 -12.52 -14.48
C GLU A 43 4.44 -13.15 -13.61
N ASN A 44 3.60 -14.02 -14.19
CA ASN A 44 2.61 -14.82 -13.47
C ASN A 44 1.57 -14.02 -12.67
N VAL A 45 1.20 -12.81 -13.13
CA VAL A 45 0.07 -12.08 -12.56
C VAL A 45 -1.23 -12.82 -12.93
N PRO A 46 -2.05 -13.24 -11.95
CA PRO A 46 -3.30 -13.94 -12.23
C PRO A 46 -4.30 -13.01 -12.94
N PRO A 47 -5.28 -13.54 -13.68
CA PRO A 47 -6.34 -12.71 -14.24
C PRO A 47 -7.14 -12.01 -13.13
N ILE A 48 -7.70 -10.84 -13.44
CA ILE A 48 -8.58 -10.10 -12.52
C ILE A 48 -9.85 -10.93 -12.28
N ALA A 49 -10.14 -11.24 -11.02
CA ALA A 49 -11.34 -11.99 -10.66
C ALA A 49 -12.61 -11.15 -10.91
N GLY A 50 -13.57 -11.71 -11.65
CA GLY A 50 -14.85 -11.08 -11.90
C GLY A 50 -15.64 -10.83 -10.61
N GLN A 51 -16.40 -9.73 -10.57
CA GLN A 51 -17.16 -9.30 -9.40
C GLN A 51 -18.64 -9.15 -9.72
N LYS A 52 -19.49 -9.37 -8.71
CA LYS A 52 -20.93 -9.13 -8.84
C LYS A 52 -21.18 -7.66 -9.20
N ASN A 53 -21.98 -7.43 -10.23
CA ASN A 53 -22.30 -6.10 -10.77
C ASN A 53 -21.08 -5.28 -11.24
N ASN A 54 -19.91 -5.90 -11.44
CA ASN A 54 -18.64 -5.20 -11.72
C ASN A 54 -18.26 -4.14 -10.68
N LEU A 55 -18.64 -4.33 -9.43
CA LEU A 55 -18.34 -3.41 -8.33
C LEU A 55 -17.45 -4.06 -7.27
N LEU A 56 -16.43 -3.31 -6.86
CA LEU A 56 -15.55 -3.64 -5.74
C LEU A 56 -15.99 -2.83 -4.51
N TRP A 57 -16.44 -3.51 -3.47
CA TRP A 57 -17.03 -2.85 -2.29
C TRP A 57 -16.00 -2.52 -1.22
N ILE A 58 -16.08 -1.30 -0.73
CA ILE A 58 -15.10 -0.70 0.19
C ILE A 58 -15.87 -0.07 1.34
N ARG A 59 -15.41 -0.35 2.55
CA ARG A 59 -15.94 0.19 3.79
C ARG A 59 -15.50 1.65 3.99
N PRO A 60 -16.21 2.46 4.77
CA PRO A 60 -15.82 3.84 5.11
C PRO A 60 -14.40 3.97 5.68
N ASP A 61 -13.90 2.93 6.35
CA ASP A 61 -12.55 2.91 6.90
C ASP A 61 -11.44 2.55 5.88
N GLY A 62 -11.81 2.29 4.61
CA GLY A 62 -10.90 1.92 3.52
C GLY A 62 -10.63 0.41 3.39
N ARG A 63 -11.16 -0.44 4.28
CA ARG A 63 -11.05 -1.89 4.13
C ARG A 63 -12.01 -2.40 3.04
N GLY A 64 -11.52 -3.35 2.27
CA GLY A 64 -12.32 -4.12 1.34
C GLY A 64 -13.33 -5.01 2.05
N THR A 65 -14.44 -5.28 1.38
CA THR A 65 -15.40 -6.30 1.80
C THR A 65 -15.85 -7.16 0.63
N GLY A 66 -16.27 -8.40 0.93
CA GLY A 66 -17.01 -9.26 0.03
C GLY A 66 -18.52 -9.01 0.03
N ASP A 67 -19.00 -8.30 1.05
CA ASP A 67 -20.42 -7.94 1.14
C ASP A 67 -20.76 -6.85 0.13
N ALA A 68 -21.90 -7.03 -0.55
CA ALA A 68 -22.40 -6.07 -1.50
C ALA A 68 -23.24 -4.98 -0.82
N GLY A 69 -22.96 -3.73 -1.18
CA GLY A 69 -23.88 -2.62 -0.94
C GLY A 69 -24.98 -2.56 -2.02
N ASP A 70 -25.73 -1.46 -2.04
CA ASP A 70 -26.75 -1.22 -3.05
C ASP A 70 -26.14 -0.60 -4.33
N PRO A 71 -26.11 -1.32 -5.46
CA PRO A 71 -25.55 -0.83 -6.72
C PRO A 71 -26.32 0.35 -7.31
N ALA A 72 -27.61 0.50 -7.00
CA ALA A 72 -28.46 1.54 -7.60
C ALA A 72 -28.22 2.91 -6.96
N THR A 73 -27.75 2.93 -5.72
CA THR A 73 -27.59 4.17 -4.93
C THR A 73 -26.13 4.52 -4.65
N VAL A 74 -25.18 3.61 -4.92
CA VAL A 74 -23.76 3.85 -4.68
C VAL A 74 -23.18 4.93 -5.59
N LYS A 75 -22.40 5.85 -4.99
CA LYS A 75 -21.64 6.86 -5.74
C LYS A 75 -20.28 6.30 -6.11
N LEU A 76 -19.98 6.26 -7.40
CA LEU A 76 -18.68 5.87 -7.90
C LEU A 76 -17.65 7.02 -7.76
N PRO A 77 -16.36 6.70 -7.67
CA PRO A 77 -15.32 7.70 -7.53
C PRO A 77 -15.24 8.57 -8.79
N ALA A 78 -14.88 9.84 -8.61
CA ALA A 78 -14.64 10.74 -9.73
C ALA A 78 -13.50 10.20 -10.62
N LYS A 79 -13.72 10.23 -11.94
CA LYS A 79 -12.75 9.73 -12.92
C LYS A 79 -11.59 10.72 -13.06
N ASP A 80 -10.46 10.41 -12.44
CA ASP A 80 -9.25 11.25 -12.44
C ASP A 80 -8.35 11.05 -13.68
N GLY A 81 -8.96 10.93 -14.86
CA GLY A 81 -8.27 10.52 -16.09
C GLY A 81 -7.74 9.08 -16.00
N GLN A 82 -7.44 8.46 -17.14
CA GLN A 82 -6.85 7.11 -17.19
C GLN A 82 -5.35 7.16 -16.85
N SER A 83 -5.03 7.73 -15.70
CA SER A 83 -3.65 7.97 -15.27
C SER A 83 -3.02 6.67 -14.80
N THR A 84 -2.02 6.20 -15.53
CA THR A 84 -1.08 5.16 -15.07
C THR A 84 0.10 5.79 -14.37
N THR A 85 -0.07 6.98 -13.78
CA THR A 85 1.03 7.68 -13.11
C THR A 85 1.48 6.83 -11.93
N PRO A 86 2.73 6.33 -11.94
CA PRO A 86 3.29 5.59 -10.83
C PRO A 86 3.30 6.48 -9.59
N VAL A 87 2.91 5.92 -8.46
CA VAL A 87 2.88 6.65 -7.18
C VAL A 87 3.89 6.05 -6.22
N VAL A 88 3.92 4.72 -6.09
CA VAL A 88 4.85 4.03 -5.19
C VAL A 88 5.21 2.66 -5.74
N SER A 89 6.50 2.34 -5.69
CA SER A 89 7.03 1.01 -5.99
C SER A 89 7.83 0.51 -4.81
N ALA A 90 7.80 -0.79 -4.58
CA ALA A 90 8.67 -1.43 -3.61
C ALA A 90 9.31 -2.67 -4.23
N TRP A 91 10.56 -2.89 -3.87
CA TRP A 91 11.40 -3.96 -4.38
C TRP A 91 11.89 -4.79 -3.20
N ARG A 92 12.03 -6.10 -3.40
CA ARG A 92 12.67 -6.97 -2.43
C ARG A 92 14.21 -6.90 -2.57
N ASP A 93 14.90 -7.47 -1.60
CA ASP A 93 16.37 -7.48 -1.55
C ASP A 93 17.00 -8.21 -2.75
N ASP A 94 16.26 -9.13 -3.37
CA ASP A 94 16.65 -9.86 -4.59
C ASP A 94 16.44 -9.05 -5.88
N GLY A 95 15.96 -7.80 -5.77
CA GLY A 95 15.67 -6.94 -6.91
C GLY A 95 14.38 -7.29 -7.63
N GLN A 96 13.53 -8.18 -7.10
CA GLN A 96 12.19 -8.43 -7.65
C GLN A 96 11.20 -7.37 -7.19
N LEU A 97 10.29 -7.01 -8.08
CA LEU A 97 9.24 -6.05 -7.79
C LEU A 97 8.24 -6.65 -6.81
N ALA A 98 8.12 -6.08 -5.62
CA ALA A 98 7.23 -6.59 -4.59
C ALA A 98 5.85 -5.90 -4.61
N LEU A 99 5.82 -4.62 -4.97
CA LEU A 99 4.62 -3.79 -5.01
C LEU A 99 4.82 -2.71 -6.07
N HIS A 100 3.79 -2.46 -6.86
CA HIS A 100 3.74 -1.30 -7.73
C HIS A 100 2.33 -0.75 -7.78
N LEU A 101 2.17 0.50 -7.36
CA LEU A 101 0.89 1.19 -7.29
C LEU A 101 0.92 2.45 -8.15
N VAL A 102 -0.09 2.57 -9.01
CA VAL A 102 -0.39 3.75 -9.81
C VAL A 102 -1.63 4.46 -9.29
N LYS A 103 -1.80 5.70 -9.70
CA LYS A 103 -3.01 6.47 -9.39
C LYS A 103 -4.26 5.78 -9.97
N GLY A 104 -5.26 5.55 -9.12
CA GLY A 104 -6.60 5.13 -9.54
C GLY A 104 -7.55 6.33 -9.60
N HIS A 105 -8.83 6.05 -9.77
CA HIS A 105 -9.88 7.06 -9.67
C HIS A 105 -10.14 7.49 -8.22
N GLY A 106 -10.34 8.78 -7.96
CA GLY A 106 -10.66 9.29 -6.64
C GLY A 106 -9.55 9.04 -5.60
N PRO A 107 -9.88 8.68 -4.35
CA PRO A 107 -8.90 8.48 -3.28
C PRO A 107 -8.26 7.07 -3.29
N TYR A 108 -8.12 6.44 -4.46
CA TYR A 108 -7.62 5.08 -4.58
C TYR A 108 -6.33 5.02 -5.40
N LEU A 109 -5.47 4.07 -5.05
CA LEU A 109 -4.36 3.60 -5.88
C LEU A 109 -4.67 2.17 -6.33
N GLN A 110 -4.13 1.77 -7.47
CA GLN A 110 -4.29 0.42 -7.97
C GLN A 110 -2.97 -0.14 -8.50
N GLY A 111 -2.84 -1.46 -8.48
CA GLY A 111 -1.71 -2.10 -9.13
C GLY A 111 -1.54 -3.55 -8.74
N ILE A 112 -0.29 -3.96 -8.52
CA ILE A 112 0.07 -5.34 -8.16
C ILE A 112 0.88 -5.37 -6.88
N ALA A 113 0.67 -6.41 -6.09
CA ALA A 113 1.47 -6.70 -4.91
C ALA A 113 1.77 -8.20 -4.86
N GLN A 114 2.97 -8.56 -4.43
CA GLN A 114 3.34 -9.94 -4.22
C GLN A 114 3.04 -10.34 -2.78
N ILE A 115 1.98 -11.13 -2.61
CA ILE A 115 1.43 -11.57 -1.33
C ILE A 115 1.67 -13.07 -1.21
N ASN A 116 2.36 -13.51 -0.15
CA ASN A 116 2.74 -14.92 0.05
C ASN A 116 3.46 -15.53 -1.19
N GLY A 117 4.35 -14.75 -1.81
CA GLY A 117 5.12 -15.17 -2.99
C GLY A 117 4.39 -15.09 -4.33
N GLN A 118 3.09 -14.80 -4.36
CA GLN A 118 2.30 -14.70 -5.60
C GLN A 118 1.85 -13.27 -5.86
N TYR A 119 1.95 -12.81 -7.12
CA TYR A 119 1.37 -11.53 -7.50
C TYR A 119 -0.15 -11.57 -7.42
N GLN A 120 -0.74 -10.50 -6.91
CA GLN A 120 -2.18 -10.30 -6.88
C GLN A 120 -2.52 -8.88 -7.31
N HIS A 121 -3.70 -8.75 -7.91
CA HIS A 121 -4.31 -7.48 -8.18
C HIS A 121 -4.75 -6.82 -6.88
N VAL A 122 -4.31 -5.57 -6.67
CA VAL A 122 -4.64 -4.81 -5.48
C VAL A 122 -5.30 -3.49 -5.81
N LEU A 123 -6.22 -3.09 -4.94
CA LEU A 123 -6.80 -1.76 -4.84
C LEU A 123 -6.49 -1.23 -3.44
N ALA A 124 -5.78 -0.11 -3.39
CA ALA A 124 -5.37 0.51 -2.14
C ALA A 124 -6.16 1.79 -1.87
N SER A 125 -6.71 1.91 -0.67
CA SER A 125 -7.47 3.06 -0.22
C SER A 125 -6.59 4.03 0.54
N MET A 126 -6.52 5.28 0.08
CA MET A 126 -5.81 6.34 0.78
C MET A 126 -6.70 6.89 1.89
N THR A 127 -6.39 6.51 3.12
CA THR A 127 -7.14 6.90 4.32
C THR A 127 -6.56 8.17 4.97
N GLY A 128 -5.38 8.62 4.52
CA GLY A 128 -4.66 9.72 5.14
C GLY A 128 -4.39 9.45 6.62
N ASN A 129 -4.39 10.51 7.44
CA ASN A 129 -4.13 10.41 8.88
C ASN A 129 -5.36 9.97 9.70
N GLN A 130 -6.48 9.61 9.05
CA GLN A 130 -7.69 9.18 9.76
C GLN A 130 -7.57 7.75 10.32
N SER A 131 -6.63 6.97 9.80
CA SER A 131 -6.29 5.63 10.28
C SER A 131 -4.82 5.60 10.67
N ASN A 132 -4.43 4.70 11.58
CA ASN A 132 -3.02 4.46 11.91
C ASN A 132 -2.19 3.98 10.70
N ALA A 133 -2.85 3.69 9.56
CA ALA A 133 -2.25 3.49 8.26
C ALA A 133 -2.66 4.62 7.30
N GLY A 134 -1.70 5.16 6.56
CA GLY A 134 -1.98 6.13 5.48
C GLY A 134 -2.57 5.47 4.23
N LEU A 135 -2.40 4.15 4.12
CA LEU A 135 -2.89 3.35 3.02
C LEU A 135 -3.38 1.99 3.51
N ILE A 136 -4.53 1.53 3.04
CA ILE A 136 -5.02 0.15 3.24
C ILE A 136 -5.00 -0.58 1.91
N ILE A 137 -4.34 -1.73 1.84
CA ILE A 137 -4.21 -2.51 0.60
C ILE A 137 -5.21 -3.65 0.63
N ASN A 138 -6.06 -3.72 -0.38
CA ASN A 138 -7.06 -4.75 -0.58
C ASN A 138 -6.74 -5.57 -1.83
N ALA A 139 -6.66 -6.90 -1.70
CA ALA A 139 -6.57 -7.79 -2.85
C ALA A 139 -7.95 -8.02 -3.46
N ILE A 140 -7.99 -8.10 -4.79
CA ILE A 140 -9.19 -8.49 -5.53
C ILE A 140 -9.25 -10.02 -5.56
N THR A 141 -10.22 -10.58 -4.83
CA THR A 141 -10.46 -12.03 -4.76
C THR A 141 -11.80 -12.37 -5.42
N PRO A 142 -12.06 -13.64 -5.78
CA PRO A 142 -13.37 -14.04 -6.30
C PRO A 142 -14.55 -13.70 -5.37
N ASP A 143 -14.30 -13.65 -4.05
CA ASP A 143 -15.31 -13.33 -3.04
C ASP A 143 -15.46 -11.82 -2.78
N GLY A 144 -14.69 -10.98 -3.47
CA GLY A 144 -14.67 -9.53 -3.26
C GLY A 144 -13.31 -8.98 -2.83
N LEU A 145 -13.32 -7.76 -2.30
CA LEU A 145 -12.10 -7.15 -1.80
C LEU A 145 -11.75 -7.70 -0.41
N LYS A 146 -10.51 -8.16 -0.25
CA LYS A 146 -9.98 -8.63 1.03
C LYS A 146 -8.80 -7.77 1.45
N THR A 147 -8.83 -7.22 2.66
CA THR A 147 -7.67 -6.48 3.19
C THR A 147 -6.49 -7.42 3.40
N VAL A 148 -5.39 -7.11 2.73
CA VAL A 148 -4.17 -7.91 2.70
C VAL A 148 -2.95 -7.15 3.19
N GLY A 149 -3.05 -5.84 3.44
CA GLY A 149 -1.91 -5.11 3.97
C GLY A 149 -2.21 -3.65 4.29
N TYR A 150 -1.21 -2.99 4.85
CA TYR A 150 -1.25 -1.60 5.25
C TYR A 150 0.05 -0.91 4.83
N GLY A 151 -0.06 0.34 4.37
CA GLY A 151 1.06 1.23 4.07
C GLY A 151 1.08 2.41 5.03
N GLN A 152 2.26 2.76 5.51
CA GLN A 152 2.48 3.90 6.39
C GLN A 152 3.59 4.79 5.82
N ALA A 153 3.31 6.08 5.69
CA ALA A 153 4.29 7.08 5.31
C ALA A 153 5.45 7.15 6.32
N LEU A 154 6.68 7.20 5.82
CA LEU A 154 7.86 7.42 6.65
C LEU A 154 8.15 8.91 6.71
N ASN A 155 7.69 9.55 7.79
CA ASN A 155 7.96 10.95 8.08
C ASN A 155 9.27 11.15 8.85
N LYS A 156 9.62 10.18 9.72
CA LYS A 156 10.83 10.20 10.55
C LYS A 156 11.47 8.82 10.64
N VAL A 157 12.80 8.76 10.68
CA VAL A 157 13.60 7.57 10.96
C VAL A 157 14.52 7.90 12.12
N GLU A 158 14.51 7.07 13.18
CA GLU A 158 15.26 7.30 14.42
C GLU A 158 15.01 8.69 15.04
N GLY A 159 13.76 9.18 14.94
CA GLY A 159 13.35 10.50 15.44
C GLY A 159 13.76 11.68 14.55
N LYS A 160 14.58 11.46 13.51
CA LYS A 160 14.98 12.49 12.55
C LYS A 160 14.03 12.52 11.37
N PRO A 161 13.58 13.71 10.92
CA PRO A 161 12.79 13.80 9.69
C PRO A 161 13.57 13.24 8.50
N VAL A 162 12.84 12.67 7.54
CA VAL A 162 13.38 12.18 6.27
C VAL A 162 12.75 12.92 5.08
N ALA A 163 13.18 12.59 3.87
CA ALA A 163 12.74 13.25 2.64
C ALA A 163 11.24 13.09 2.33
N ARG A 164 10.52 12.22 3.06
CA ARG A 164 9.07 11.94 2.86
C ARG A 164 8.77 11.38 1.48
N ASP A 165 9.68 10.53 1.04
CA ASP A 165 9.70 9.87 -0.25
C ASP A 165 9.51 8.35 -0.11
N ALA A 166 9.31 7.85 1.11
CA ALA A 166 9.25 6.41 1.38
C ALA A 166 8.06 6.04 2.25
N MET A 167 7.56 4.83 2.04
CA MET A 167 6.47 4.22 2.81
C MET A 167 6.88 2.82 3.25
N ALA A 168 6.51 2.44 4.47
CA ALA A 168 6.64 1.08 4.96
C ALA A 168 5.32 0.33 4.74
N PHE A 169 5.41 -0.84 4.12
CA PHE A 169 4.30 -1.73 3.84
C PHE A 169 4.38 -2.99 4.70
N ARG A 170 3.23 -3.45 5.15
CA ARG A 170 3.06 -4.70 5.89
C ARG A 170 1.93 -5.51 5.30
N PHE A 171 2.20 -6.72 4.84
CA PHE A 171 1.19 -7.64 4.31
C PHE A 171 0.74 -8.68 5.34
N ALA A 172 -0.49 -9.15 5.21
CA ALA A 172 -1.10 -10.19 6.03
C ALA A 172 -0.65 -11.57 5.51
N GLY A 173 -0.16 -12.42 6.42
CA GLY A 173 0.39 -13.73 6.07
C GLY A 173 1.92 -13.77 6.01
N GLU A 174 2.58 -12.61 6.09
CA GLU A 174 4.03 -12.53 6.24
C GLU A 174 4.40 -13.02 7.65
N THR A 175 5.02 -14.19 7.72
CA THR A 175 5.42 -14.89 8.96
C THR A 175 6.47 -14.10 9.73
N ASP A 176 7.23 -13.28 9.01
CA ASP A 176 8.26 -12.41 9.56
C ASP A 176 7.66 -11.02 9.81
N THR A 177 7.01 -10.86 10.96
CA THR A 177 6.32 -9.61 11.33
C THR A 177 7.25 -8.39 11.43
N ASP A 178 8.57 -8.60 11.40
CA ASP A 178 9.60 -7.57 11.44
C ASP A 178 10.11 -7.16 10.05
N LYS A 179 9.83 -7.94 9.00
CA LYS A 179 10.14 -7.54 7.62
C LYS A 179 9.07 -6.61 7.07
N LYS A 180 9.33 -5.31 7.20
CA LYS A 180 8.57 -4.26 6.52
C LYS A 180 9.12 -4.08 5.12
N LEU A 181 8.26 -4.14 4.11
CA LEU A 181 8.64 -3.81 2.75
C LEU A 181 8.72 -2.29 2.60
N ILE A 182 9.89 -1.76 2.22
CA ILE A 182 10.06 -0.32 2.03
C ILE A 182 9.80 0.01 0.56
N GLY A 183 8.74 0.78 0.31
CA GLY A 183 8.47 1.34 -1.01
C GLY A 183 8.89 2.80 -1.10
N LYS A 184 9.32 3.20 -2.29
CA LYS A 184 9.69 4.58 -2.64
C LYS A 184 8.62 5.18 -3.52
N LEU A 185 8.34 6.46 -3.30
CA LEU A 185 7.48 7.24 -4.16
C LEU A 185 8.13 7.42 -5.52
N GLU A 186 7.33 7.29 -6.56
CA GLU A 186 7.75 7.53 -7.94
C GLU A 186 7.60 9.02 -8.25
N ASN A 187 8.71 9.68 -8.59
CA ASN A 187 8.77 11.12 -8.88
C ASN A 187 8.06 12.01 -7.83
N PRO A 188 8.50 11.99 -6.55
CA PRO A 188 7.83 12.69 -5.45
C PRO A 188 7.72 14.21 -5.66
N GLU A 189 8.60 14.81 -6.46
CA GLU A 189 8.56 16.22 -6.87
C GLU A 189 7.33 16.59 -7.70
N THR A 190 6.85 15.64 -8.51
CA THR A 190 5.71 15.83 -9.42
C THR A 190 4.39 15.37 -8.83
N LEU A 191 4.43 14.70 -7.67
CA LEU A 191 3.26 14.15 -7.02
C LEU A 191 2.39 15.29 -6.47
N PRO A 192 1.08 15.34 -6.78
CA PRO A 192 0.21 16.37 -6.25
C PRO A 192 0.21 16.36 -4.72
N ARG A 193 0.31 17.55 -4.10
CA ARG A 193 0.33 17.71 -2.63
C ARG A 193 -0.85 17.04 -1.93
N THR A 194 -2.02 17.05 -2.58
CA THR A 194 -3.23 16.39 -2.08
C THR A 194 -3.10 14.88 -2.01
N ILE A 195 -2.39 14.25 -2.96
CA ILE A 195 -2.10 12.81 -2.95
C ILE A 195 -1.04 12.53 -1.88
N HIS A 196 0.03 13.32 -1.83
CA HIS A 196 1.09 13.17 -0.83
C HIS A 196 0.55 13.21 0.61
N ALA A 197 -0.28 14.20 0.95
CA ALA A 197 -0.94 14.26 2.25
C ALA A 197 -1.88 13.07 2.52
N ARG A 198 -2.60 12.59 1.49
CA ARG A 198 -3.50 11.43 1.59
C ARG A 198 -2.76 10.10 1.79
N LEU A 199 -1.48 10.03 1.46
CA LEU A 199 -0.62 8.88 1.79
C LEU A 199 -0.15 8.88 3.26
N GLY A 200 -0.43 9.96 4.00
CA GLY A 200 -0.08 10.10 5.42
C GLY A 200 1.23 10.85 5.67
N PHE A 201 1.78 11.54 4.67
CA PHE A 201 2.93 12.41 4.89
C PHE A 201 2.52 13.71 5.60
N ASP A 202 3.30 14.12 6.61
CA ASP A 202 2.98 15.29 7.43
C ASP A 202 3.42 16.63 6.82
N GLU A 203 4.38 16.60 5.89
CA GLU A 203 4.86 17.77 5.15
C GLU A 203 5.10 17.40 3.68
N PRO A 204 5.09 18.38 2.75
CA PRO A 204 5.43 18.14 1.35
C PRO A 204 6.86 17.63 1.17
N PHE A 205 7.10 16.87 0.09
CA PHE A 205 8.44 16.50 -0.34
C PHE A 205 9.35 17.73 -0.52
N ARG A 206 10.60 17.62 -0.07
CA ARG A 206 11.65 18.65 -0.24
C ARG A 206 12.95 17.99 -0.70
N PRO A 207 13.44 18.26 -1.92
CA PRO A 207 14.65 17.64 -2.46
C PRO A 207 15.93 18.12 -1.76
N ASP A 208 15.96 19.36 -1.26
CA ASP A 208 17.19 20.07 -0.83
C ASP A 208 17.52 19.96 0.66
N THR A 209 17.01 18.95 1.36
CA THR A 209 17.35 18.79 2.77
C THR A 209 18.31 17.64 2.92
N ASP A 210 19.41 17.83 3.67
CA ASP A 210 20.37 16.82 4.14
C ASP A 210 19.68 15.81 5.08
N TYR A 211 18.60 15.19 4.60
CA TYR A 211 17.92 14.14 5.29
C TYR A 211 18.78 12.88 5.17
N PRO A 212 18.93 12.12 6.26
CA PRO A 212 19.52 10.80 6.16
C PRO A 212 18.72 10.02 5.12
N LYS A 213 19.41 9.51 4.09
CA LYS A 213 18.79 8.66 3.08
C LYS A 213 18.07 7.54 3.82
N SER A 214 16.79 7.33 3.49
CA SER A 214 16.02 6.16 3.87
C SER A 214 16.68 4.93 3.23
N GLN A 215 17.80 4.47 3.78
CA GLN A 215 18.50 3.29 3.27
C GLN A 215 17.67 2.07 3.66
N PRO A 216 17.39 1.15 2.71
CA PRO A 216 17.01 -0.20 3.10
C PRO A 216 18.14 -0.71 4.00
N ARG A 217 17.77 -1.22 5.17
CA ARG A 217 18.72 -1.77 6.14
C ARG A 217 19.39 -2.96 5.47
N ALA A 218 20.54 -2.72 4.82
CA ALA A 218 21.51 -3.77 4.58
C ALA A 218 21.91 -4.26 5.98
N GLU A 219 21.48 -5.45 6.34
CA GLU A 219 21.95 -6.12 7.54
C GLU A 219 23.47 -6.19 7.43
N HIS A 220 24.14 -5.47 8.33
CA HIS A 220 25.57 -5.58 8.53
C HIS A 220 25.87 -7.03 8.93
N HIS A 221 26.18 -7.88 7.97
CA HIS A 221 27.00 -9.05 8.24
C HIS A 221 28.34 -8.53 8.76
N HIS A 222 28.50 -8.62 10.08
CA HIS A 222 29.75 -8.35 10.76
C HIS A 222 30.87 -9.09 10.03
N LYS A 223 31.79 -8.32 9.45
CA LYS A 223 33.11 -8.81 9.07
C LYS A 223 33.73 -9.46 10.30
N ALA A 224 33.88 -10.78 10.28
CA ALA A 224 34.82 -11.44 11.17
C ALA A 224 36.22 -10.91 10.83
N ALA A 225 36.85 -10.24 11.80
CA ALA A 225 38.23 -9.80 11.69
C ALA A 225 39.17 -11.04 11.72
N PRO A 226 40.26 -11.05 10.95
CA PRO A 226 41.21 -12.15 10.93
C PRO A 226 42.07 -12.11 12.21
N GLY A 227 41.93 -13.13 13.06
CA GLY A 227 42.77 -13.31 14.23
C GLY A 227 44.17 -13.78 13.81
N ALA A 228 45.10 -12.83 13.76
CA ALA A 228 46.53 -13.10 13.77
C ALA A 228 46.91 -13.89 15.04
N GLY A 229 47.78 -14.88 14.86
CA GLY A 229 48.17 -15.83 15.90
C GLY A 229 48.90 -15.21 17.10
N ARG A 230 49.06 -16.04 18.14
CA ARG A 230 50.03 -15.83 19.20
C ARG A 230 50.63 -17.18 19.62
N PRO A 231 51.97 -17.30 19.68
CA PRO A 231 52.66 -18.53 20.06
C PRO A 231 52.74 -18.69 21.58
N GLY A 232 52.74 -19.95 22.02
CA GLY A 232 53.00 -20.42 23.37
C GLY A 232 53.21 -21.92 23.33
#